data_AF-A0A2H1H986-F1
#
_entry.id   AF-A0A2H1H986-F1
#
_cell.length_a   1.000
_cell.length_b   1.000
_cell.length_c   1.000
_cell.angle_alpha   90.00
_cell.angle_beta   90.00
_cell.angle_gamma   90.00
#
_symmetry.space_group_name_H-M   'P 1'
#
loop_
_entity.id
_entity.type
_entity.pdbx_description
1 polymer ?
#
loop_
_entity_poly.entity_id
_entity_poly.type
_entity_poly.pdbx_seq_one_letter_code
_entity_poly.pdbx_strand_id
1 'polypeptide(L)'
;MATTNNAMQSTFQTPELLEQILLQVDDLRTLLLSQRVSQQFLQTIQGSKRLQEELFFRVKWPAPQTADDSEIEINPINPLLLSQNHRIGIHSVDIEVQHYRKNKLKRLGR
;
A
#
# COMPACT_ATOMS: atom_id res chain seq x y z
N MET A 1 0.92 41.63 -2.46
CA MET A 1 1.68 40.51 -3.06
C MET A 1 0.66 39.59 -3.70
N ALA A 2 0.64 39.49 -5.04
CA ALA A 2 -0.31 38.62 -5.74
C ALA A 2 0.17 37.17 -5.57
N THR A 3 -0.55 36.38 -4.77
CA THR A 3 -0.38 34.94 -4.72
C THR A 3 -0.75 34.38 -6.09
N THR A 4 0.25 33.96 -6.86
CA THR A 4 0.03 33.23 -8.11
C THR A 4 -0.53 31.86 -7.75
N ASN A 5 -1.85 31.75 -7.63
CA ASN A 5 -2.58 30.48 -7.57
C ASN A 5 -2.43 29.80 -8.94
N ASN A 6 -1.29 29.18 -9.18
CA ASN A 6 -1.08 28.36 -10.35
C ASN A 6 -1.83 27.03 -10.15
N ALA A 7 -2.31 26.44 -11.25
CA ALA A 7 -3.10 25.21 -11.25
C ALA A 7 -2.49 24.12 -10.34
N MET A 8 -1.16 23.93 -10.36
CA MET A 8 -0.46 22.97 -9.50
C MET A 8 -0.76 23.21 -8.00
N GLN A 9 -0.68 24.46 -7.55
CA GLN A 9 -0.89 24.80 -6.14
C GLN A 9 -2.35 24.54 -5.74
N SER A 10 -3.30 24.88 -6.62
CA SER A 10 -4.72 24.56 -6.40
C SER A 10 -4.96 23.05 -6.33
N THR A 11 -4.32 22.26 -7.20
CA THR A 11 -4.44 20.79 -7.19
C THR A 11 -3.95 20.19 -5.87
N PHE A 12 -2.80 20.63 -5.35
CA PHE A 12 -2.30 20.12 -4.06
C PHE A 12 -3.08 20.62 -2.85
N GLN A 13 -3.67 21.82 -2.94
CA GLN A 13 -4.50 22.38 -1.88
C GLN A 13 -5.89 21.75 -1.79
N THR A 14 -6.34 21.03 -2.84
CA THR A 14 -7.58 20.25 -2.83
C THR A 14 -7.29 18.80 -2.42
N PRO A 15 -7.62 18.37 -1.19
CA PRO A 15 -7.27 17.04 -0.69
C PRO A 15 -7.77 15.89 -1.56
N GLU A 16 -8.96 16.03 -2.18
CA GLU A 16 -9.57 15.00 -3.03
C GLU A 16 -8.77 14.78 -4.33
N LEU A 17 -8.22 15.85 -4.92
CA LEU A 17 -7.38 15.75 -6.11
C LEU A 17 -6.01 15.17 -5.76
N LEU A 18 -5.43 15.63 -4.65
CA LEU A 18 -4.18 15.07 -4.15
C LEU A 18 -4.32 13.58 -3.80
N GLU A 19 -5.43 13.18 -3.19
CA GLU A 19 -5.75 11.78 -2.93
C GLU A 19 -5.78 10.95 -4.22
N GLN A 20 -6.47 11.43 -5.27
CA GLN A 20 -6.52 10.73 -6.55
C GLN A 20 -5.13 10.56 -7.16
N ILE A 21 -4.28 11.58 -7.09
CA ILE A 21 -2.89 11.50 -7.58
C ILE A 21 -2.11 10.46 -6.79
N LEU A 22 -2.20 10.48 -5.46
CA LEU A 22 -1.49 9.55 -4.58
C LEU A 22 -1.95 8.10 -4.79
N LEU A 23 -3.23 7.87 -5.09
CA LEU A 23 -3.76 6.54 -5.42
C LEU A 23 -3.27 5.99 -6.78
N GLN A 24 -2.70 6.83 -7.66
CA GLN A 24 -2.07 6.36 -8.90
C GLN A 24 -0.60 5.97 -8.72
N VAL A 25 -0.06 6.09 -7.50
CA VAL A 25 1.34 5.71 -7.22
C VAL A 25 1.42 4.19 -7.00
N ASP A 26 1.94 3.47 -8.00
CA ASP A 26 2.05 2.01 -7.95
C ASP A 26 3.08 1.51 -6.91
N ASP A 27 4.13 2.29 -6.62
CA ASP A 27 5.13 1.92 -5.63
C ASP A 27 4.68 2.30 -4.21
N LEU A 28 4.32 1.29 -3.42
CA LEU A 28 3.90 1.45 -2.03
C LEU A 28 4.93 2.18 -1.17
N ARG A 29 6.23 2.00 -1.43
CA ARG A 29 7.27 2.68 -0.64
C ARG A 29 7.29 4.18 -0.94
N THR A 30 7.20 4.56 -2.20
CA THR A 30 7.07 5.96 -2.63
C THR A 30 5.81 6.59 -2.03
N LEU A 31 4.67 5.88 -2.06
CA LEU A 31 3.45 6.34 -1.44
C LEU A 31 3.62 6.57 0.08
N LEU A 32 4.24 5.63 0.80
CA LEU A 32 4.52 5.77 2.22
C LEU A 32 5.39 6.99 2.52
N LEU A 33 6.46 7.20 1.74
CA LEU A 33 7.41 8.28 1.93
C LEU A 33 6.83 9.66 1.57
N SER A 34 5.80 9.72 0.72
CA SER A 34 5.14 10.95 0.31
C SER A 34 4.56 11.76 1.49
N GLN A 35 4.26 11.09 2.62
CA GLN A 35 3.88 11.72 3.90
C GLN A 35 4.91 12.75 4.40
N ARG A 36 6.17 12.65 3.98
CA ARG A 36 7.27 13.54 4.43
C ARG A 36 7.49 14.73 3.51
N VAL A 37 6.76 14.84 2.41
CA VAL A 37 6.96 15.91 1.41
C VAL A 37 6.40 17.24 1.93
N SER A 38 5.21 17.24 2.52
CA SER A 38 4.60 18.43 3.12
C SER A 38 3.50 18.04 4.11
N GLN A 39 3.07 19.01 4.93
CA GLN A 39 1.96 18.80 5.86
C GLN A 39 0.64 18.48 5.15
N GLN A 40 0.43 19.05 3.96
CA GLN A 40 -0.75 18.78 3.14
C GLN A 40 -0.81 17.30 2.74
N PHE A 41 0.30 16.72 2.28
CA PHE A 41 0.38 15.30 1.92
C PHE A 41 0.10 14.40 3.14
N LEU A 42 0.71 14.72 4.28
CA LEU A 42 0.47 14.00 5.53
C LEU A 42 -1.02 14.03 5.92
N GLN A 43 -1.63 15.22 5.90
CA GLN A 43 -3.04 15.41 6.26
C GLN A 43 -3.98 14.69 5.29
N THR A 44 -3.73 14.74 3.97
CA THR A 44 -4.53 14.02 2.98
C THR A 44 -4.45 12.50 3.19
N ILE A 45 -3.25 11.96 3.46
CA ILE A 45 -3.07 10.52 3.73
C ILE A 45 -3.76 10.12 5.04
N GLN A 46 -3.62 10.91 6.10
CA GLN A 46 -4.27 10.65 7.41
C GLN A 46 -5.80 10.87 7.39
N GLY A 47 -6.31 11.66 6.45
CA GLY A 47 -7.75 11.89 6.27
C GLY A 47 -8.42 10.88 5.34
N SER A 48 -7.72 10.35 4.34
CA SER A 48 -8.29 9.42 3.37
C SER A 48 -8.30 7.98 3.89
N LYS A 49 -9.50 7.41 4.00
CA LYS A 49 -9.70 5.98 4.31
C LYS A 49 -9.05 5.09 3.24
N ARG A 50 -9.14 5.46 1.96
CA ARG A 50 -8.63 4.65 0.84
C ARG A 50 -7.10 4.59 0.89
N LEU A 51 -6.44 5.72 1.07
CA LEU A 51 -4.99 5.78 1.19
C LEU A 51 -4.50 5.01 2.42
N GLN A 52 -5.23 5.06 3.54
CA GLN A 52 -4.89 4.28 4.73
C GLN A 52 -5.06 2.77 4.52
N GLU A 53 -6.06 2.35 3.75
CA GLU A 53 -6.26 0.94 3.39
C GLU A 53 -5.13 0.46 2.46
N GLU A 54 -4.78 1.23 1.43
CA GLU A 54 -3.65 0.93 0.52
C GLU A 54 -2.30 0.90 1.25
N LEU A 55 -2.10 1.76 2.24
CA LEU A 55 -0.90 1.78 3.09
C LEU A 55 -0.93 0.75 4.23
N PHE A 56 -1.98 -0.07 4.33
CA PHE A 56 -2.18 -1.05 5.40
C PHE A 56 -2.18 -0.44 6.81
N PHE A 57 -2.49 0.85 6.95
CA PHE A 57 -2.74 1.50 8.25
C PHE A 57 -4.12 1.19 8.79
N ARG A 58 -5.05 0.85 7.89
CA ARG A 58 -6.40 0.44 8.20
C ARG A 58 -6.73 -0.86 7.48
N VAL A 59 -7.40 -1.77 8.18
CA VAL A 59 -7.94 -2.99 7.56
C VAL A 59 -9.13 -2.60 6.66
N LYS A 60 -9.11 -3.05 5.41
CA LYS A 60 -10.22 -2.89 4.48
C LYS A 60 -11.42 -3.69 4.97
N TRP A 61 -12.60 -3.07 4.98
CA TRP A 61 -13.85 -3.70 5.43
C TRP A 61 -14.80 -3.98 4.25
N PRO A 62 -15.61 -5.06 4.27
CA PRO A 62 -15.75 -6.07 5.32
C PRO A 62 -14.44 -6.84 5.54
N ALA A 63 -14.07 -7.10 6.80
CA ALA A 63 -13.07 -8.14 7.03
C ALA A 63 -13.59 -9.40 6.34
N PRO A 64 -12.68 -10.24 5.81
CA PRO A 64 -13.02 -11.58 5.35
C PRO A 64 -13.92 -12.22 6.40
N GLN A 65 -15.21 -12.37 6.09
CA GLN A 65 -16.14 -12.99 7.01
C GLN A 65 -15.74 -14.45 7.05
N THR A 66 -15.22 -14.92 8.19
CA THR A 66 -14.84 -16.33 8.43
C THR A 66 -16.07 -17.23 8.57
N ALA A 67 -17.11 -17.01 7.76
CA ALA A 67 -18.40 -17.65 7.89
C ALA A 67 -18.97 -18.06 6.52
N ASP A 68 -18.13 -18.65 5.67
CA ASP A 68 -18.55 -19.70 4.73
C ASP A 68 -17.29 -20.41 4.22
N ASP A 69 -17.32 -21.75 4.16
CA ASP A 69 -16.18 -22.63 3.81
C ASP A 69 -15.72 -22.53 2.33
N SER A 70 -15.94 -21.40 1.68
CA SER A 70 -15.59 -21.15 0.28
C SER A 70 -14.60 -19.99 0.20
N GLU A 71 -13.31 -20.32 0.32
CA GLU A 71 -12.14 -19.42 0.18
C GLU A 71 -11.96 -18.41 1.33
N ILE A 72 -11.07 -18.75 2.26
CA ILE A 72 -10.52 -17.79 3.23
C ILE A 72 -9.82 -16.68 2.43
N GLU A 73 -10.46 -15.52 2.29
CA GLU A 73 -9.81 -14.34 1.74
C GLU A 73 -8.78 -13.86 2.76
N ILE A 74 -7.56 -14.38 2.70
CA ILE A 74 -6.49 -14.03 3.64
C ILE A 74 -6.19 -12.54 3.44
N ASN A 75 -6.29 -11.74 4.50
CA ASN A 75 -5.83 -10.36 4.47
C ASN A 75 -4.37 -10.32 3.96
N PRO A 76 -4.07 -9.66 2.84
CA PRO A 76 -2.74 -9.69 2.27
C PRO A 76 -1.73 -9.10 3.27
N ILE A 77 -0.57 -9.76 3.40
CA ILE A 77 0.54 -9.23 4.21
C ILE A 77 1.04 -7.94 3.55
N ASN A 78 1.28 -6.90 4.37
CA ASN A 78 1.87 -5.66 3.89
C ASN A 78 3.22 -5.95 3.19
N PRO A 79 3.38 -5.64 1.89
CA PRO A 79 4.58 -6.01 1.13
C PRO A 79 5.84 -5.27 1.59
N LEU A 80 5.72 -4.21 2.40
CA LEU A 80 6.85 -3.57 3.07
C LEU A 80 7.51 -4.47 4.12
N LEU A 81 6.80 -5.47 4.64
CA LEU A 81 7.35 -6.46 5.57
C LEU A 81 8.15 -7.55 4.84
N LEU A 82 7.79 -7.84 3.58
CA LEU A 82 8.43 -8.89 2.77
C LEU A 82 9.78 -8.44 2.18
N SER A 83 9.98 -7.14 2.00
CA SER A 83 11.16 -6.56 1.34
C SER A 83 12.32 -6.24 2.28
N GLN A 84 12.25 -6.65 3.55
CA GLN A 84 13.37 -6.53 4.47
C GLN A 84 14.40 -7.63 4.20
N ASN A 85 15.20 -7.46 3.15
CA ASN A 85 16.48 -8.14 3.04
C ASN A 85 17.34 -7.68 4.21
N HIS A 86 17.40 -8.51 5.23
CA HIS A 86 18.12 -8.35 6.49
C HIS A 86 19.58 -7.93 6.23
N ARG A 87 19.85 -6.61 6.25
CA ARG A 87 21.19 -6.04 6.41
C ARG A 87 21.33 -5.43 7.81
N ILE A 88 20.76 -6.11 8.80
CA ILE A 88 21.15 -5.90 10.20
C ILE A 88 22.18 -7.00 10.46
N GLY A 89 23.39 -6.63 10.84
CA GLY A 89 24.52 -7.54 11.08
C GLY A 89 24.33 -8.44 12.30
N ILE A 90 23.25 -9.19 12.35
CA ILE A 90 22.92 -10.20 13.35
C ILE A 90 22.27 -11.34 12.57
N HIS A 91 23.05 -12.39 12.29
CA HIS A 91 22.70 -13.66 11.64
C HIS A 91 21.27 -13.73 11.06
N SER A 92 21.16 -13.50 9.75
CA SER A 92 19.95 -13.78 9.00
C SER A 92 19.72 -15.29 9.01
N VAL A 93 18.69 -15.76 9.72
CA VAL A 93 18.13 -17.08 9.44
C VAL A 93 17.27 -16.89 8.20
N ASP A 94 17.65 -17.54 7.11
CA ASP A 94 16.90 -17.53 5.85
C ASP A 94 15.49 -18.08 6.11
N ILE A 95 14.52 -17.20 6.27
CA ILE A 95 13.10 -17.59 6.15
C ILE A 95 12.80 -17.53 4.65
N GLU A 96 13.10 -18.63 3.97
CA GLU A 96 12.61 -18.88 2.62
C GLU A 96 11.07 -18.88 2.63
N VAL A 97 10.46 -17.73 2.30
CA VAL A 97 9.03 -17.68 1.96
C VAL A 97 8.88 -18.16 0.52
N GLN A 98 9.08 -19.46 0.30
CA GLN A 98 8.91 -20.16 -0.98
C GLN A 98 7.50 -20.70 -1.19
N HIS A 99 6.47 -20.04 -0.67
CA HIS A 99 5.09 -20.48 -0.89
C HIS A 99 4.24 -19.30 -1.38
N TYR A 100 4.00 -19.27 -2.69
CA TYR A 100 2.72 -18.92 -3.36
C TYR A 100 2.89 -18.32 -4.76
N ARG A 101 3.94 -18.68 -5.52
CA ARG A 101 3.98 -18.37 -6.95
C ARG A 101 4.44 -19.57 -7.77
N LYS A 102 3.48 -20.11 -8.54
CA LYS A 102 3.58 -21.07 -9.65
C LYS A 102 3.45 -22.54 -9.28
N ASN A 103 2.21 -23.03 -9.21
CA ASN A 103 1.89 -24.40 -9.66
C ASN A 103 0.47 -24.53 -10.27
N LYS A 104 -0.03 -23.48 -10.92
CA LYS A 104 -1.22 -23.56 -11.80
C LYS A 104 -0.82 -23.73 -13.27
N LEU A 105 0.14 -24.61 -13.58
CA LEU A 105 0.47 -24.93 -14.98
C LEU A 105 1.20 -26.28 -15.18
N LYS A 106 0.88 -27.35 -14.42
CA LYS A 106 1.33 -28.73 -14.74
C LYS A 106 0.34 -29.83 -14.32
N ARG A 107 -0.97 -29.61 -14.49
CA ARG A 107 -1.97 -30.70 -14.48
C ARG A 107 -2.80 -30.69 -15.76
N LEU A 108 -2.13 -30.83 -16.89
CA LEU A 108 -2.74 -31.34 -18.12
C LEU A 108 -1.63 -32.03 -18.90
N GLY A 109 -1.64 -33.37 -18.89
CA GLY A 109 -0.66 -34.19 -19.60
C GLY A 109 -0.01 -35.26 -18.73
N ARG A 110 -0.79 -36.29 -18.39
CA ARG A 110 -0.48 -37.69 -18.74
C ARG A 110 -1.79 -38.43 -18.90
#